data_AF-A0A6N9BBF9-F1
#
_entry.id   AF-A0A6N9BBF9-F1
#
_cell.length_a   1.000
_cell.length_b   1.000
_cell.length_c   1.000
_cell.angle_alpha   90.00
_cell.angle_beta   90.00
_cell.angle_gamma   90.00
#
_symmetry.space_group_name_H-M   'P 1'
#
loop_
_entity.id
_entity.type
_entity.pdbx_description
1 polymer ?
#
loop_
_entity_poly.entity_id
_entity_poly.type
_entity_poly.pdbx_seq_one_letter_code
_entity_poly.pdbx_strand_id
1 'polypeptide(L)' 'MTLRKPLDYPSVWRREDMEGRDDWIRLFSDAELEEIRAALPRRFGAPGFGRADFPLPVLGPRLADMVDELENGRGFVM' A
#
# COMPACT_ATOMS: atom_id res chain seq x y z
N MET A 1 1.80 -1.64 33.46
CA MET A 1 2.50 -2.87 33.03
C MET A 1 3.50 -2.44 31.96
N THR A 2 4.80 -2.42 32.25
CA THR A 2 5.82 -1.97 31.30
C THR A 2 6.31 -3.15 30.47
N LEU A 3 6.32 -3.01 29.14
CA LEU A 3 6.88 -4.02 28.24
C LEU A 3 8.41 -4.04 28.44
N ARG A 4 8.97 -5.17 28.87
CA ARG A 4 10.42 -5.31 29.19
C ARG A 4 11.18 -6.21 28.19
N LYS A 5 10.52 -6.67 27.13
CA LYS A 5 11.13 -7.48 26.07
C LYS A 5 11.24 -6.65 24.79
N PRO A 6 12.32 -6.79 24.01
CA PRO A 6 12.39 -6.22 22.66
C PRO A 6 11.18 -6.64 21.83
N LEU A 7 10.69 -5.72 21.00
CA LEU A 7 9.65 -6.03 20.03
C LEU A 7 10.26 -6.84 18.90
N ASP A 8 9.57 -7.91 18.54
CA ASP A 8 9.92 -8.79 17.43
C ASP A 8 8.78 -8.72 16.41
N TYR A 9 8.92 -7.81 15.46
CA TYR A 9 7.88 -7.51 14.47
C TYR A 9 8.53 -6.96 13.19
N PRO A 10 7.95 -7.20 11.99
CA PRO A 10 8.58 -6.78 10.74
C PRO A 10 8.81 -5.26 10.59
N SER A 11 8.04 -4.43 11.29
CA SER A 11 8.24 -2.98 11.34
C SER A 11 9.38 -2.52 12.27
N VAL A 12 10.01 -3.44 13.01
CA VAL A 12 11.17 -3.17 13.87
C VAL A 12 12.45 -3.34 13.06
N TRP A 13 12.70 -2.40 12.15
CA TRP A 13 13.90 -2.36 11.32
C TRP A 13 14.76 -1.13 11.62
N ARG A 14 16.02 -1.20 11.20
CA ARG A 14 16.96 -0.08 11.14
C ARG A 14 17.39 0.16 9.69
N ARG A 15 18.09 1.26 9.46
CA ARG A 15 18.60 1.62 8.14
C ARG A 15 19.32 0.45 7.48
N GLU A 16 20.15 -0.26 8.24
CA GLU A 16 21.00 -1.33 7.74
C GLU A 16 20.18 -2.51 7.19
N ASP A 17 18.95 -2.71 7.67
CA ASP A 17 18.05 -3.78 7.21
C ASP A 17 17.35 -3.44 5.88
N MET A 18 17.33 -2.15 5.51
CA MET A 18 16.63 -1.60 4.33
C MET A 18 17.58 -1.02 3.28
N GLU A 19 18.82 -0.72 3.64
CA GLU A 19 19.80 -0.14 2.72
C GLU A 19 20.11 -1.11 1.57
N GLY A 20 20.03 -0.60 0.33
CA GLY A 20 20.24 -1.40 -0.87
C GLY A 20 19.05 -2.27 -1.30
N ARG A 21 17.94 -2.24 -0.56
CA ARG A 21 16.69 -2.90 -0.95
C ARG A 21 15.77 -1.95 -1.68
N ASP A 22 15.07 -2.47 -2.66
CA ASP A 22 14.01 -1.80 -3.43
C ASP A 22 12.71 -2.62 -3.45
N ASP A 23 12.64 -3.72 -2.69
CA ASP A 23 11.48 -4.60 -2.60
C ASP A 23 10.29 -3.98 -1.87
N TRP A 24 10.42 -2.74 -1.38
CA TRP A 24 9.36 -1.90 -0.86
C TRP A 24 8.84 -0.89 -1.90
N ILE A 25 9.47 -0.82 -3.08
CA ILE A 25 9.01 -0.04 -4.24
C ILE A 25 8.08 -0.92 -5.07
N ARG A 26 6.90 -0.41 -5.40
CA ARG A 26 5.85 -1.09 -6.17
C ARG A 26 5.58 -0.29 -7.43
N LEU A 27 6.20 -0.73 -8.52
CA LEU A 27 5.93 -0.16 -9.83
C LEU A 27 4.55 -0.59 -10.31
N PHE A 28 3.77 0.39 -10.80
CA PHE A 28 2.51 0.13 -11.45
C PHE A 28 2.73 -0.41 -12.86
N SER A 29 1.94 -1.41 -13.24
CA SER A 29 1.89 -1.87 -14.63
C SER A 29 1.08 -0.91 -15.50
N ASP A 30 1.27 -0.97 -16.82
CA ASP A 30 0.46 -0.18 -17.76
C ASP A 30 -1.05 -0.48 -17.59
N ALA A 31 -1.40 -1.74 -17.33
CA ALA A 31 -2.78 -2.14 -17.09
C ALA A 31 -3.38 -1.49 -15.83
N GLU A 32 -2.60 -1.40 -14.75
CA GLU A 32 -3.02 -0.72 -13.51
C GLU A 32 -3.17 0.78 -13.73
N LEU A 33 -2.26 1.41 -14.47
CA LEU A 33 -2.34 2.83 -14.77
C LEU A 33 -3.55 3.18 -15.66
N GLU A 34 -3.85 2.34 -16.65
CA GLU A 34 -5.05 2.49 -17.48
C GLU A 34 -6.33 2.25 -16.68
N GLU A 35 -6.33 1.28 -15.77
CA GLU A 35 -7.46 1.05 -14.86
C GLU A 35 -7.70 2.25 -13.94
N ILE A 36 -6.65 2.82 -13.34
CA ILE A 36 -6.75 4.05 -12.54
C ILE A 36 -7.41 5.15 -13.37
N ARG A 37 -6.90 5.41 -14.58
CA ARG A 37 -7.44 6.44 -15.48
C ARG A 37 -8.91 6.21 -15.81
N ALA A 38 -9.30 4.97 -16.07
CA ALA A 38 -10.69 4.59 -16.37
C ALA A 38 -11.61 4.71 -15.16
N ALA A 39 -11.11 4.45 -13.95
CA ALA A 39 -11.87 4.51 -12.70
C ALA A 39 -12.06 5.94 -12.17
N LEU A 40 -11.37 6.95 -12.70
CA LEU A 40 -11.54 8.33 -12.25
C LEU A 40 -12.92 8.86 -12.66
N PRO A 41 -13.83 9.17 -11.72
CA PRO A 41 -15.10 9.79 -12.08
C PRO A 41 -14.86 11.18 -12.66
N ARG A 42 -15.74 11.61 -13.57
CA ARG A 42 -15.78 13.01 -14.06
C ARG A 42 -16.00 14.04 -12.95
N ARG A 43 -16.35 13.61 -11.74
CA ARG A 43 -16.61 14.42 -10.53
C ARG A 43 -15.46 14.38 -9.53
N PHE A 44 -14.23 14.15 -9.99
CA PHE A 44 -13.03 14.24 -9.16
C PHE A 44 -13.05 15.51 -8.29
N GLY A 45 -13.06 15.36 -6.96
CA GLY A 45 -13.15 16.47 -6.00
C GLY A 45 -14.51 16.68 -5.32
N ALA A 46 -15.55 15.91 -5.66
CA ALA A 46 -16.79 15.91 -4.88
C ALA A 46 -16.67 14.96 -3.66
N PRO A 47 -17.10 15.37 -2.45
CA PRO A 47 -17.16 14.47 -1.30
C PRO A 47 -18.23 13.38 -1.51
N GLY A 48 -18.13 12.30 -0.74
CA GLY A 48 -19.16 11.25 -0.71
C GLY A 48 -18.93 10.06 -1.66
N PHE A 49 -17.68 9.80 -2.05
CA PHE A 49 -17.31 8.54 -2.68
C PHE A 49 -16.79 7.55 -1.65
N GLY A 50 -16.88 6.26 -1.97
CA GLY A 50 -16.30 5.16 -1.23
C GLY A 50 -15.67 4.13 -2.17
N ARG A 51 -15.24 3.00 -1.59
CA ARG A 51 -14.57 1.92 -2.33
C ARG A 51 -15.40 1.39 -3.52
N ALA A 52 -16.72 1.32 -3.39
CA ALA A 52 -17.61 0.80 -4.42
C ALA A 52 -17.66 1.69 -5.69
N ASP A 53 -17.27 2.96 -5.57
CA ASP A 53 -17.23 3.89 -6.70
C ASP A 53 -15.99 3.73 -7.59
N PHE A 54 -15.02 2.92 -7.15
CA PHE A 54 -13.75 2.66 -7.85
C PHE A 54 -13.56 1.15 -8.03
N PRO A 55 -14.20 0.55 -9.06
CA PRO A 55 -13.96 -0.86 -9.38
C PRO A 55 -12.55 -1.02 -9.94
N LEU A 56 -11.66 -1.64 -9.16
CA LEU A 56 -10.26 -1.89 -9.49
C LEU A 56 -9.96 -3.41 -9.51
N PRO A 57 -10.48 -4.18 -10.48
CA PRO A 57 -10.24 -5.63 -10.54
C PRO A 57 -8.77 -6.02 -10.67
N VAL A 58 -7.92 -5.19 -11.29
CA VAL A 58 -6.48 -5.46 -11.47
C VAL A 58 -5.67 -4.91 -10.29
N LEU A 59 -5.83 -3.63 -9.97
CA LEU A 59 -5.04 -2.95 -8.94
C LEU A 59 -5.55 -3.24 -7.52
N GLY A 60 -6.83 -3.53 -7.34
CA GLY A 60 -7.46 -3.74 -6.04
C GLY A 60 -6.80 -4.80 -5.16
N PRO A 61 -6.51 -6.01 -5.67
CA PRO A 61 -5.76 -7.03 -4.92
C PRO A 61 -4.37 -6.53 -4.49
N ARG A 62 -3.64 -5.83 -5.37
CA ARG A 62 -2.31 -5.29 -5.05
C ARG A 62 -2.37 -4.20 -3.98
N LEU A 63 -3.40 -3.35 -4.00
CA LEU A 63 -3.64 -2.39 -2.91
C LEU A 63 -3.93 -3.07 -1.58
N ALA A 64 -4.63 -4.21 -1.60
CA ALA A 64 -4.86 -4.99 -0.38
C ALA A 64 -3.54 -5.56 0.18
N ASP A 65 -2.67 -6.08 -0.68
CA ASP A 65 -1.34 -6.54 -0.29
C ASP A 65 -0.47 -5.38 0.26
N MET A 66 -0.58 -4.18 -0.32
CA MET A 66 0.08 -2.98 0.20
C MET A 66 -0.43 -2.59 1.58
N VAL A 67 -1.74 -2.66 1.82
CA VAL A 67 -2.34 -2.42 3.15
C VAL A 67 -1.82 -3.45 4.15
N ASP A 68 -1.74 -4.72 3.77
CA ASP A 68 -1.17 -5.75 4.64
C ASP A 68 0.30 -5.46 4.97
N GLU A 69 1.10 -4.99 4.02
CA GLU A 69 2.50 -4.61 4.31
C GLU A 69 2.64 -3.37 5.20
N LEU A 70 1.66 -2.47 5.16
CA LEU A 70 1.59 -1.30 6.04
C LEU A 70 1.17 -1.69 7.46
N GLU A 71 0.20 -2.60 7.61
CA GLU A 71 -0.35 -2.98 8.91
C GLU A 71 0.44 -4.09 9.58
N ASN A 72 0.85 -5.10 8.81
CA ASN A 72 1.44 -6.35 9.27
C ASN A 72 2.91 -6.55 8.88
N GLY A 73 3.38 -5.76 7.92
CA GLY A 73 4.72 -5.84 7.38
C GLY A 73 5.68 -4.80 7.96
N ARG A 74 6.55 -4.30 7.07
CA ARG A 74 7.60 -3.33 7.40
C ARG A 74 7.04 -1.97 7.81
N GLY A 75 5.75 -1.72 7.58
CA GLY A 75 5.08 -0.46 7.91
C GLY A 75 5.21 0.63 6.85
N PHE A 76 5.76 0.31 5.67
CA PHE A 76 5.86 1.23 4.54
C PHE A 76 5.95 0.52 3.18
N VAL A 77 5.51 1.24 2.15
CA VAL A 77 5.59 0.87 0.72
C VAL A 77 5.59 2.17 -0.10
N MET A 78 6.22 2.18 -1.28
CA MET A 78 6.28 3.31 -2.21
C MET A 78 5.81 2.93 -3.60
#